data_AF-A0A1V8SK26-F1
#
_entry.id   AF-A0A1V8SK26-F1
#
_cell.length_a   1.000
_cell.length_b   1.000
_cell.length_c   1.000
_cell.angle_alpha   90.00
_cell.angle_beta   90.00
_cell.angle_gamma   90.00
#
_symmetry.space_group_name_H-M   'P 1'
#
loop_
_entity.id
_entity.type
_entity.pdbx_description
1 polymer ?
#
loop_
_entity_poly.entity_id
_entity_poly.type
_entity_poly.pdbx_seq_one_letter_code
_entity_poly.pdbx_strand_id
1 'polypeptide(L)'
;MATGTTVPFETADSSDDSISVRTLTASESENDYYVEKILAEEEFISGTGVIVKYLIKWKKWPIQASTFEPRDNLHDDGQMLETWAKEKQRIEAGEREP
;
A
#
# COMPACT_ATOMS: atom_id res chain seq x y z
N MET A 1 -1.97 69.76 4.68
CA MET A 1 -1.49 68.59 3.91
C MET A 1 -0.31 68.03 4.70
N ALA A 2 -0.42 66.95 5.49
CA ALA A 2 -0.66 65.55 5.09
C ALA A 2 0.44 65.04 4.14
N THR A 3 1.20 63.95 4.37
CA THR A 3 1.38 63.00 5.51
C THR A 3 2.90 62.79 5.73
N GLY A 4 3.46 61.97 6.63
CA GLY A 4 2.97 61.03 7.65
C GLY A 4 4.16 60.38 8.41
N THR A 5 3.92 59.44 9.34
CA THR A 5 5.01 58.62 9.95
C THR A 5 5.26 57.39 9.08
N THR A 6 6.49 57.24 8.57
CA THR A 6 6.91 56.01 7.89
C THR A 6 7.54 55.05 8.89
N VAL A 7 6.88 53.92 9.12
CA VAL A 7 7.44 52.80 9.90
C VAL A 7 8.45 52.05 9.02
N PRO A 8 9.57 51.54 9.55
CA PRO A 8 10.34 50.55 8.84
C PRO A 8 9.49 49.27 8.74
N PHE A 9 9.04 48.95 7.53
CA PHE A 9 8.45 47.65 7.20
C PHE A 9 9.54 46.60 7.34
N GLU A 10 9.51 45.86 8.44
CA GLU A 10 10.36 44.69 8.66
C GLU A 10 9.98 43.58 7.67
N THR A 11 10.99 42.85 7.22
CA THR A 11 10.88 41.91 6.10
C THR A 11 9.84 40.82 6.33
N ALA A 12 9.10 40.49 5.27
CA ALA A 12 8.18 39.36 5.26
C ALA A 12 8.89 38.06 5.62
N ASP A 13 8.33 37.34 6.60
CA ASP A 13 8.51 35.89 6.72
C ASP A 13 7.13 35.21 6.73
N SER A 14 7.13 33.96 6.28
CA SER A 14 5.99 33.17 5.82
C SER A 14 4.75 33.22 6.73
N SER A 15 3.59 33.20 6.08
CA SER A 15 2.31 32.88 6.71
C SER A 15 2.42 31.56 7.50
N ASP A 16 1.89 31.55 8.72
CA ASP A 16 1.70 30.37 9.56
C ASP A 16 0.60 29.46 8.98
N ASP A 17 0.87 28.87 7.81
CA ASP A 17 0.28 27.59 7.48
C ASP A 17 1.15 26.52 8.14
N SER A 18 1.07 26.46 9.47
CA SER A 18 1.43 25.26 10.22
C SER A 18 0.46 24.16 9.82
N ILE A 19 0.74 23.57 8.65
CA ILE A 19 0.20 22.28 8.21
C ILE A 19 0.32 21.37 9.40
N SER A 20 -0.80 21.20 10.09
CA SER A 20 -0.98 20.20 11.12
C SER A 20 -0.99 18.89 10.38
N VAL A 21 0.23 18.44 10.03
CA VAL A 21 0.54 17.05 9.71
C VAL A 21 -0.16 16.28 10.80
N ARG A 22 -1.30 15.70 10.43
CA ARG A 22 -1.99 14.74 11.25
C ARG A 22 -1.00 13.60 11.30
N THR A 23 -0.18 13.61 12.34
CA THR A 23 0.70 12.51 12.68
C THR A 23 -0.21 11.31 12.75
N LEU A 24 -0.22 10.54 11.65
CA LEU A 24 -0.78 9.21 11.63
C LEU A 24 0.10 8.50 12.64
N THR A 25 -0.41 8.42 13.87
CA THR A 25 0.27 7.80 15.00
C THR A 25 0.89 6.52 14.48
N ALA A 26 2.20 6.40 14.66
CA ALA A 26 2.93 5.18 14.37
C ALA A 26 2.45 4.10 15.34
N SER A 27 1.25 3.58 15.12
CA SER A 27 0.82 2.25 15.52
C SER A 27 1.52 1.27 14.59
N GLU A 28 2.85 1.22 14.69
CA GLU A 28 3.69 0.11 14.27
C GLU A 28 3.39 -1.05 15.23
N SER A 29 2.17 -1.57 15.15
CA SER A 29 1.64 -2.58 16.06
C SER A 29 0.68 -3.44 15.26
N GLU A 30 1.19 -4.60 14.84
CA GLU A 30 0.42 -5.71 14.27
C GLU A 30 -0.48 -5.29 13.10
N ASN A 31 0.15 -4.86 12.00
CA ASN A 31 -0.51 -4.75 10.69
C ASN A 31 -0.70 -6.15 10.04
N ASP A 32 -0.98 -7.17 10.86
CA ASP A 32 -1.37 -8.52 10.51
C ASP A 32 -2.80 -8.53 9.99
N TYR A 33 -3.01 -7.89 8.83
CA TYR A 33 -4.27 -8.01 8.12
C TYR A 33 -4.41 -9.44 7.62
N TYR A 34 -5.38 -10.17 8.19
CA TYR A 34 -5.70 -11.51 7.73
C TYR A 34 -5.91 -11.56 6.23
N VAL A 35 -5.04 -12.27 5.53
CA VAL A 35 -5.23 -12.61 4.13
C VAL A 35 -6.40 -13.59 4.03
N GLU A 36 -7.27 -13.39 3.04
CA GLU A 36 -8.39 -14.28 2.74
C GLU A 36 -7.98 -15.31 1.69
N LYS A 37 -7.37 -14.85 0.59
CA LYS A 37 -6.75 -15.68 -0.45
C LYS A 37 -5.82 -14.88 -1.36
N ILE A 38 -5.01 -15.58 -2.14
CA ILE A 38 -4.33 -15.03 -3.32
C ILE A 38 -5.33 -15.05 -4.50
N LEU A 39 -5.34 -13.98 -5.29
CA LEU A 39 -6.17 -13.82 -6.50
C LEU A 39 -5.38 -14.00 -7.80
N ALA A 40 -4.14 -13.51 -7.82
CA ALA A 40 -3.23 -13.54 -8.96
C ALA A 40 -1.79 -13.53 -8.45
N GLU A 41 -0.84 -13.91 -9.31
CA GLU A 41 0.56 -13.55 -9.15
C GLU A 41 1.06 -12.92 -10.45
N GLU A 42 1.89 -11.88 -10.34
CA GLU A 42 2.41 -11.13 -11.49
C GLU A 42 3.89 -10.80 -11.28
N GLU A 43 4.64 -10.87 -12.38
CA GLU A 43 6.08 -10.58 -12.44
C GLU A 43 6.30 -9.09 -12.73
N PHE A 44 6.82 -8.36 -11.74
CA PHE A 44 7.14 -6.95 -11.87
C PHE A 44 8.62 -6.76 -12.19
N ILE A 45 8.91 -5.99 -13.24
CA ILE A 45 10.29 -5.59 -13.57
C ILE A 45 10.73 -4.50 -12.58
N SER A 46 11.69 -4.83 -11.73
CA SER A 46 12.39 -3.91 -10.84
C SER A 46 13.76 -3.54 -11.42
N GLY A 47 14.35 -2.43 -10.98
CA GLY A 47 15.66 -1.97 -11.44
C GLY A 47 16.83 -2.93 -11.16
N THR A 48 16.62 -3.92 -10.27
CA THR A 48 17.58 -4.95 -9.89
C THR A 48 17.25 -6.36 -10.41
N GLY A 49 16.12 -6.55 -11.11
CA GLY A 49 15.66 -7.86 -11.60
C GLY A 49 14.15 -7.99 -11.61
N VAL A 50 13.64 -9.20 -11.83
CA VAL A 50 12.20 -9.48 -11.77
C VAL A 50 11.80 -9.86 -10.34
N ILE A 51 10.72 -9.28 -9.82
CA ILE A 51 10.13 -9.64 -8.53
C ILE A 51 8.70 -10.16 -8.73
N VAL A 52 8.39 -11.31 -8.13
CA VAL A 52 7.01 -11.83 -8.14
C VAL A 52 6.23 -11.17 -7.00
N LYS A 53 5.04 -10.65 -7.33
CA LYS A 53 4.08 -10.17 -6.33
C LYS A 53 2.76 -10.92 -6.47
N TYR A 54 2.07 -11.05 -5.35
CA TYR A 54 0.81 -11.77 -5.21
C TYR A 54 -0.30 -10.76 -4.95
N LEU A 55 -1.40 -10.82 -5.71
CA LEU A 55 -2.57 -9.99 -5.47
C LEU A 55 -3.35 -10.59 -4.29
N ILE A 56 -3.26 -9.91 -3.15
CA ILE A 56 -3.79 -10.37 -1.87
C ILE A 56 -5.20 -9.86 -1.66
N LYS A 57 -6.17 -10.79 -1.61
CA LYS A 57 -7.51 -10.49 -1.16
C LYS A 57 -7.49 -10.41 0.37
N TRP A 58 -7.64 -9.21 0.92
CA TRP A 58 -7.73 -9.02 2.37
C TRP A 58 -9.10 -9.46 2.91
N LYS A 59 -9.11 -10.08 4.10
CA LYS A 59 -10.31 -10.59 4.78
C LYS A 59 -11.18 -9.42 5.27
N LYS A 60 -12.50 -9.53 5.06
CA LYS A 60 -13.51 -8.45 5.31
C LYS A 60 -13.43 -7.21 4.41
N TRP A 61 -12.47 -7.14 3.48
CA TRP A 61 -12.36 -6.04 2.50
C TRP A 61 -12.93 -6.45 1.13
N PRO A 62 -13.36 -5.51 0.27
CA PRO A 62 -13.75 -5.82 -1.11
C PRO A 62 -12.54 -6.18 -1.96
N ILE A 63 -12.77 -6.87 -3.10
CA ILE A 63 -11.71 -7.21 -4.06
C ILE A 63 -10.98 -5.98 -4.61
N GLN A 64 -11.65 -4.83 -4.67
CA GLN A 64 -11.07 -3.54 -5.11
C GLN A 64 -10.01 -2.99 -4.15
N ALA A 65 -9.94 -3.48 -2.91
CA ALA A 65 -8.93 -3.14 -1.93
C ALA A 65 -7.75 -4.14 -1.89
N SER A 66 -7.73 -5.14 -2.79
CA SER A 66 -6.63 -6.10 -2.90
C SER A 66 -5.35 -5.40 -3.35
N THR A 67 -4.20 -5.79 -2.78
CA THR A 67 -2.89 -5.18 -3.06
C THR A 67 -1.87 -6.22 -3.52
N PHE A 68 -0.86 -5.78 -4.28
CA PHE A 68 0.21 -6.66 -4.75
C PHE A 68 1.36 -6.72 -3.73
N GLU A 69 1.35 -7.76 -2.90
CA GLU A 69 2.37 -7.98 -1.87
C GLU A 69 3.50 -8.88 -2.39
N PRO A 70 4.77 -8.61 -2.05
CA PRO A 70 5.86 -9.54 -2.35
C PRO A 70 5.70 -10.83 -1.53
N ARG A 71 6.30 -11.94 -1.99
CA ARG A 71 6.32 -13.22 -1.26
C ARG A 71 6.74 -13.06 0.21
N ASP A 72 7.69 -12.17 0.47
CA ASP A 72 8.27 -11.90 1.79
C ASP A 72 7.25 -11.34 2.81
N ASN A 73 6.24 -10.59 2.35
CA ASN A 73 5.15 -10.07 3.18
C ASN A 73 4.10 -11.15 3.53
N LEU A 74 4.16 -12.32 2.92
CA LEU A 74 3.26 -13.43 3.22
C LEU A 74 3.82 -14.22 4.41
N HIS A 75 3.61 -13.67 5.61
CA HIS A 75 4.01 -14.25 6.90
C HIS A 75 3.35 -15.61 7.23
N ASP A 76 2.41 -16.06 6.40
CA ASP A 76 1.78 -17.38 6.50
C ASP A 76 2.78 -18.49 6.13
N ASP A 77 2.78 -19.63 6.83
CA ASP A 77 3.76 -20.76 6.73
C ASP A 77 3.75 -21.54 5.38
N GLY A 78 3.52 -20.86 4.26
CA GLY A 78 3.43 -21.43 2.92
C GLY A 78 2.06 -22.00 2.56
N GLN A 79 1.11 -22.12 3.51
CA GLN A 79 -0.22 -22.70 3.25
C GLN A 79 -1.00 -21.92 2.20
N MET A 80 -0.94 -20.58 2.22
CA MET A 80 -1.58 -19.75 1.20
C MET A 80 -0.95 -19.88 -0.19
N LEU A 81 0.37 -20.04 -0.26
CA LEU A 81 1.11 -20.23 -1.50
C LEU A 81 0.87 -21.62 -2.09
N GLU A 82 0.77 -22.67 -1.26
CA GLU A 82 0.38 -24.01 -1.69
C GLU A 82 -1.09 -24.04 -2.17
N THR A 83 -1.98 -23.34 -1.46
CA THR A 83 -3.38 -23.17 -1.88
C THR A 83 -3.44 -22.47 -3.23
N TRP A 84 -2.73 -21.36 -3.42
CA TRP A 84 -2.61 -20.68 -4.70
C TRP A 84 -2.06 -21.57 -5.81
N ALA A 85 -1.01 -22.36 -5.54
CA ALA A 85 -0.43 -23.27 -6.54
C ALA A 85 -1.41 -24.37 -6.98
N LYS A 86 -2.29 -24.85 -6.10
CA LYS A 86 -3.38 -25.78 -6.45
C LYS A 86 -4.48 -25.08 -7.23
N GLU A 87 -4.83 -23.86 -6.84
CA GLU A 87 -5.86 -23.05 -7.51
C GLU A 87 -5.44 -22.66 -8.93
N LYS A 88 -4.16 -22.27 -9.12
CA LYS A 88 -3.56 -22.00 -10.44
C LYS A 88 -3.66 -23.22 -11.35
N GLN A 89 -3.26 -24.40 -10.89
CA GLN A 89 -3.37 -25.65 -11.67
C GLN A 89 -4.83 -25.93 -12.12
N ARG A 90 -5.82 -25.55 -11.31
CA ARG A 90 -7.25 -25.72 -11.66
C ARG A 90 -7.76 -24.66 -12.65
N ILE A 91 -7.21 -23.45 -12.61
CA ILE A 91 -7.45 -22.41 -13.62
C ILE A 91 -6.79 -22.81 -14.95
N GLU A 92 -5.54 -23.27 -14.91
CA GLU A 92 -4.80 -23.77 -16.09
C GLU A 92 -5.45 -25.03 -16.70
N ALA A 93 -6.03 -25.91 -15.87
CA ALA A 93 -6.83 -27.05 -16.32
C ALA A 93 -8.22 -26.67 -16.86
N GLY A 94 -8.62 -25.39 -16.81
CA GLY A 94 -9.92 -24.91 -17.27
C GLY A 94 -11.11 -25.27 -16.37
N GLU A 95 -10.86 -25.74 -15.15
CA GLU A 95 -11.92 -26.07 -14.16
C GLU A 95 -12.42 -24.82 -13.41
N ARG A 96 -11.70 -23.70 -13.52
CA ARG A 96 -12.02 -22.40 -12.95
C ARG A 96 -11.74 -21.29 -13.96
N GLU A 97 -12.68 -20.37 -14.08
CA GLU A 97 -12.42 -19.07 -14.72
C GLU A 97 -11.51 -18.22 -13.80
N PRO A 98 -10.54 -17.48 -14.36
CA PRO A 98 -9.62 -16.62 -13.60
C PRO A 98 -10.29 -15.37 -13.02
#